data_AF-A0A5K1FLU1-F1
#
_entry.id   AF-A0A5K1FLU1-F1
#
_cell.length_a   1.000
_cell.length_b   1.000
_cell.length_c   1.000
_cell.angle_alpha   90.00
_cell.angle_beta   90.00
_cell.angle_gamma   90.00
#
_symmetry.space_group_name_H-M   'P 1'
#
loop_
_entity.id
_entity.type
_entity.pdbx_description
1 polymer ?
#
loop_
_entity_poly.entity_id
_entity_poly.type
_entity_poly.pdbx_seq_one_letter_code
_entity_poly.pdbx_strand_id
1 'polypeptide(L)' 'TCIWSKILSTSQAPSARFSVAGDCLDPQKGVLVFIGGCNENLEALDDMYYLHT' A
#
# COMPACT_ATOMS: atom_id res chain seq x y z
N THR A 1 8.70 -18.37 -5.97
CA THR A 1 10.05 -18.25 -5.38
C THR A 1 10.09 -17.81 -3.93
N CYS A 2 8.98 -17.50 -3.23
CA CYS A 2 8.89 -17.30 -1.76
C CYS A 2 10.03 -16.48 -1.09
N ILE A 3 10.70 -15.61 -1.84
CA ILE A 3 11.75 -14.72 -1.35
C ILE A 3 11.11 -13.35 -1.24
N TRP A 4 11.11 -12.80 -0.04
CA TRP A 4 10.67 -11.44 0.22
C TRP A 4 11.83 -10.47 -0.02
N SER A 5 11.54 -9.40 -0.73
CA SER A 5 12.48 -8.29 -0.95
C SER A 5 11.79 -6.97 -0.63
N LYS A 6 12.59 -5.98 -0.20
CA LYS A 6 12.11 -4.62 0.00
C LYS A 6 12.15 -3.88 -1.34
N ILE A 7 11.04 -3.25 -1.71
CA ILE A 7 10.97 -2.36 -2.87
C ILE A 7 11.32 -0.94 -2.42
N LEU A 8 12.12 -0.23 -3.21
CA LEU A 8 12.37 1.20 -3.04
C LEU A 8 11.37 1.97 -3.91
N SER A 9 10.52 2.79 -3.30
CA SER A 9 9.62 3.67 -4.06
C SER A 9 10.41 4.85 -4.64
N THR A 10 10.12 5.21 -5.88
CA THR A 10 10.67 6.42 -6.53
C THR A 10 9.88 7.68 -6.17
N SER A 11 8.67 7.52 -5.62
CA SER A 11 7.77 8.58 -5.18
C SER A 11 7.58 8.59 -3.66
N GLN A 12 6.89 9.62 -3.16
CA GLN A 12 6.51 9.74 -1.77
C GLN A 12 5.63 8.54 -1.34
N ALA A 13 6.15 7.76 -0.39
CA ALA A 13 5.43 6.65 0.21
C ALA A 13 4.33 7.16 1.17
N PRO A 14 3.29 6.35 1.44
CA PRO A 14 2.35 6.63 2.52
C PRO A 14 3.07 6.74 3.87
N SER A 15 2.44 7.46 4.81
CA SER A 15 2.81 7.39 6.22
C SER A 15 2.71 5.97 6.75
N ALA A 16 3.49 5.65 7.79
CA ALA A 16 3.40 4.38 8.49
C ALA A 16 1.97 4.14 9.00
N ARG A 17 1.43 2.95 8.72
CA ARG A 17 0.03 2.59 8.97
C ARG A 17 -0.16 1.09 9.06
N PHE A 18 -1.27 0.65 9.64
CA PHE A 18 -1.65 -0.77 9.76
C PHE A 18 -3.15 -0.99 9.47
N SER A 19 -3.58 -2.25 9.41
CA SER A 19 -4.99 -2.63 9.11
C SER A 19 -5.54 -2.04 7.80
N VAL A 20 -4.69 -1.93 6.79
CA VAL A 20 -5.03 -1.41 5.47
C VAL A 20 -5.83 -2.44 4.68
N ALA A 21 -6.88 -2.00 3.98
CA ALA A 21 -7.54 -2.81 2.95
C ALA A 21 -6.77 -2.70 1.62
N GLY A 22 -6.65 -3.79 0.87
CA GLY A 22 -6.00 -3.75 -0.44
C GLY A 22 -6.52 -4.78 -1.42
N ASP A 23 -6.36 -4.48 -2.70
CA ASP A 23 -6.80 -5.34 -3.81
C ASP A 23 -5.89 -5.18 -5.04
N CYS A 24 -5.96 -6.14 -5.97
CA CYS A 24 -5.29 -6.12 -7.25
C CYS A 24 -6.22 -5.57 -8.34
N LEU A 25 -5.99 -4.31 -8.74
CA LEU A 25 -6.85 -3.63 -9.71
C LEU A 25 -6.54 -4.02 -11.16
N ASP A 26 -5.27 -4.23 -11.48
CA ASP A 26 -4.85 -4.65 -12.82
C ASP A 26 -3.68 -5.64 -12.69
N PRO A 27 -3.96 -6.96 -12.71
CA PRO A 27 -2.92 -7.98 -12.65
C PRO A 27 -1.97 -7.96 -13.85
N GLN A 28 -2.41 -7.45 -15.02
CA GLN A 28 -1.56 -7.39 -16.21
C GLN A 28 -0.57 -6.24 -16.14
N LYS A 29 -0.95 -5.13 -15.51
CA LYS A 29 -0.08 -3.97 -15.29
C LYS A 29 0.59 -3.93 -13.91
N GLY A 30 0.31 -4.91 -13.05
CA GLY A 30 0.88 -4.96 -11.69
C GLY A 30 0.41 -3.80 -10.80
N VAL A 31 -0.88 -3.45 -10.87
CA VAL A 31 -1.43 -2.33 -10.08
C VAL A 31 -2.16 -2.84 -8.85
N LEU A 32 -1.62 -2.51 -7.68
CA LEU A 32 -2.23 -2.77 -6.38
C LEU A 32 -2.76 -1.45 -5.79
N VAL A 33 -3.87 -1.53 -5.07
CA VAL A 33 -4.43 -0.42 -4.31
C VAL A 33 -4.39 -0.70 -2.82
N PHE A 34 -4.10 0.33 -2.04
CA PHE A 34 -4.11 0.34 -0.58
C PHE A 34 -5.02 1.48 -0.11
N ILE A 35 -6.01 1.18 0.73
CA ILE A 35 -7.04 2.13 1.16
C ILE A 35 -7.07 2.20 2.69
N GLY A 36 -6.96 3.43 3.20
CA GLY A 36 -7.10 3.78 4.60
C GLY A 36 -6.07 3.12 5.52
N GLY A 37 -6.57 2.51 6.59
CA GLY A 37 -5.80 1.92 7.68
C GLY A 37 -5.86 2.78 8.95
N CYS A 38 -4.95 2.51 9.89
CA CYS A 38 -4.81 3.24 11.14
C CYS A 38 -3.38 3.79 11.29
N ASN A 39 -3.26 4.99 11.83
CA ASN A 39 -1.97 5.58 12.21
C ASN A 39 -1.53 5.15 13.63
N GLU A 40 -0.39 5.66 14.09
CA GLU A 40 0.16 5.38 15.43
C GLU A 40 -0.74 5.81 16.60
N ASN A 41 -1.66 6.75 16.37
CA ASN A 41 -2.64 7.22 17.35
C ASN A 41 -3.95 6.44 17.29
N LEU A 42 -4.02 5.34 16.51
CA LEU A 42 -5.22 4.53 16.28
C LEU A 42 -6.34 5.29 15.54
N GLU A 43 -6.00 6.36 14.84
CA GLU A 43 -6.96 7.12 14.04
C GLU A 43 -7.13 6.46 12.67
N ALA A 44 -8.38 6.37 12.23
CA ALA A 44 -8.70 5.85 10.90
C ALA A 44 -8.25 6.85 9.82
N LEU A 45 -7.65 6.31 8.76
CA LEU A 45 -7.24 7.04 7.57
C LEU A 45 -8.22 6.75 6.43
N ASP A 46 -8.44 7.73 5.55
CA ASP A 46 -9.37 7.66 4.42
C ASP A 46 -8.69 7.86 3.05
N ASP A 47 -7.37 8.04 3.05
CA ASP A 47 -6.54 8.20 1.85
C ASP A 47 -6.28 6.86 1.14
N MET A 48 -5.90 6.95 -0.13
CA MET A 48 -5.66 5.79 -1.00
C MET A 48 -4.34 5.94 -1.75
N TYR A 49 -3.61 4.84 -1.88
CA TYR A 49 -2.33 4.76 -2.56
C TYR A 49 -2.30 3.62 -3.57
N TYR A 50 -1.56 3.82 -4.65
CA TYR A 50 -1.35 2.83 -5.69
C TYR A 50 0.12 2.40 -5.72
N LEU A 51 0.34 1.10 -5.80
CA LEU A 51 1.65 0.53 -6.07
C LEU A 51 1.64 -0.04 -7.49
N HIS A 52 2.54 0.48 -8.31
CA HIS A 52 2.85 -0.05 -9.64
C HIS A 52 4.10 -0.92 -9.51
N THR A 53 3.96 -2.24 -9.65
CA THR A 53 5.04 -3.23 -9.46
C THR A 53 5.77 -3.58 -10.74
#